data_AF-A0A968VSW6-F1
#
_entry.id   AF-A0A968VSW6-F1
#
_cell.length_a   1.000
_cell.length_b   1.000
_cell.length_c   1.000
_cell.angle_alpha   90.00
_cell.angle_beta   90.00
_cell.angle_gamma   90.00
#
_symmetry.space_group_name_H-M   'P 1'
#
loop_
_entity.id
_entity.type
_entity.pdbx_description
1 polymer ?
#
loop_
_entity_poly.entity_id
_entity_poly.type
_entity_poly.pdbx_seq_one_letter_code
_entity_poly.pdbx_strand_id
1 'polypeptide(L)'
;MADLTDADIALLRLIDKVMRDNGGQNPTLAEIALAAGLPSSSRGTIQRQLTRLRPNYVDWSGQARSLRLTPSGLAVLGQTAPDLAVQIPINDLIVPLLAAGLTRLSMRVEAGEALRAPYDEAWERGARMLTLECLTRGVAAPAHLGEVINLWCRVAPADWPLPLGPAGRLYDEPLLDDGDELTSLCRELAQNLVSGDAELELSESLMAGVRSQAQARRNQEGYVTFRRYLIEHPVATQDDLSDAGARRELSPFAATLHEMYERIPGTAIHNGQLLLCGHCGWTLERADNRLRCGSPRCRTLTDNFSRGTATRPYDSADPPLRAAGLSASMGSPPAYMSSPLPVE
;
A
#
# COMPACT_ATOMS: atom_id res chain seq x y z
N MET A 1 -26.67 12.22 3.58
CA MET A 1 -25.56 12.66 4.47
C MET A 1 -26.04 13.92 5.17
N ALA A 2 -25.89 14.03 6.50
CA ALA A 2 -26.29 15.26 7.19
C ALA A 2 -25.32 16.38 6.82
N ASP A 3 -25.83 17.54 6.40
CA ASP A 3 -24.98 18.68 6.08
C ASP A 3 -24.29 19.18 7.34
N LEU A 4 -22.95 19.20 7.31
CA LEU A 4 -22.13 19.74 8.39
C LEU A 4 -22.27 21.25 8.43
N THR A 5 -22.49 21.81 9.62
CA THR A 5 -22.48 23.25 9.83
C THR A 5 -21.06 23.76 10.10
N ASP A 6 -20.80 25.05 9.87
CA ASP A 6 -19.51 25.67 10.23
C ASP A 6 -19.14 25.47 11.70
N ALA A 7 -20.15 25.44 12.58
CA ALA A 7 -19.98 25.16 14.00
C ALA A 7 -19.52 23.71 14.26
N ASP A 8 -20.01 22.74 13.49
CA ASP A 8 -19.56 21.35 13.57
C ASP A 8 -18.10 21.24 13.14
N ILE A 9 -17.73 21.87 12.02
CA ILE A 9 -16.36 21.88 11.51
C ILE A 9 -15.41 22.54 12.53
N ALA A 10 -15.81 23.66 13.12
CA ALA A 10 -15.04 24.34 14.16
C ALA A 10 -14.83 23.44 15.40
N LEU A 11 -15.86 22.68 15.79
CA LEU A 11 -15.78 21.74 16.90
C LEU A 11 -14.83 20.56 16.58
N LEU A 12 -14.87 20.01 15.36
CA LEU A 12 -13.93 18.97 14.92
C LEU A 12 -12.48 19.47 14.91
N ARG A 13 -12.23 20.70 14.41
CA ARG A 13 -10.89 21.34 14.47
C ARG A 13 -10.39 21.50 15.90
N LEU A 14 -11.29 21.82 16.82
CA LEU A 14 -10.95 21.99 18.21
C LEU A 14 -10.52 20.67 18.87
N ILE A 15 -11.17 19.56 18.52
CA ILE A 15 -10.80 18.22 18.99
C ILE A 15 -9.39 17.85 18.50
N ASP A 16 -9.12 18.01 17.21
CA ASP A 16 -7.80 17.75 16.62
C ASP A 16 -6.70 18.63 17.26
N LYS A 17 -6.98 19.92 17.47
CA LYS A 17 -6.04 20.81 18.15
C LYS A 17 -5.70 20.32 19.56
N VAL A 18 -6.71 19.98 20.37
CA VAL A 18 -6.49 19.50 21.75
C VAL A 18 -5.76 18.14 21.76
N MET A 19 -6.01 17.27 20.77
CA MET A 19 -5.25 16.02 20.60
C MET A 19 -3.75 16.29 20.40
N ARG A 20 -3.41 17.23 19.51
CA ARG A 20 -2.02 17.60 19.22
C ARG A 20 -1.33 18.26 20.41
N ASP A 21 -2.02 19.19 21.06
CA ASP A 21 -1.51 19.90 22.23
C ASP A 21 -1.22 18.93 23.39
N ASN A 22 -1.92 17.79 23.45
CA ASN A 22 -1.72 16.72 24.43
C ASN A 22 -0.78 15.59 23.95
N GLY A 23 0.05 15.83 22.93
CA GLY A 23 1.02 14.84 22.44
C GLY A 23 0.38 13.58 21.84
N GLY A 24 -0.79 13.73 21.20
CA GLY A 24 -1.51 12.64 20.53
C GLY A 24 -2.49 11.88 21.44
N GLN A 25 -2.61 12.25 22.71
CA GLN A 25 -3.61 11.63 23.59
C GLN A 25 -5.03 12.12 23.27
N ASN A 26 -5.97 11.18 23.21
CA ASN A 26 -7.39 11.48 23.02
C ASN A 26 -7.93 12.42 24.11
N PRO A 27 -8.68 13.48 23.73
CA PRO A 27 -9.21 14.44 24.66
C PRO A 27 -10.39 13.89 25.46
N THR A 28 -10.67 14.53 26.58
CA THR A 28 -11.89 14.40 27.35
C THR A 28 -12.89 15.49 26.95
N LEU A 29 -14.18 15.24 27.16
CA LEU A 29 -15.23 16.25 26.89
C LEU A 29 -15.04 17.54 27.71
N ALA A 30 -14.41 17.45 28.88
CA ALA A 30 -14.10 18.62 29.71
C ALA A 30 -12.96 19.46 29.11
N GLU A 31 -11.92 18.82 28.56
CA GLU A 31 -10.83 19.52 27.85
C GLU A 31 -11.34 20.22 26.59
N ILE A 32 -12.26 19.59 25.85
CA ILE A 32 -12.91 20.23 24.69
C ILE A 32 -13.76 21.43 25.13
N ALA A 33 -14.51 21.32 26.23
CA ALA A 33 -15.30 22.45 26.75
C ALA A 33 -14.40 23.64 27.11
N LEU A 34 -13.29 23.38 27.81
CA LEU A 34 -12.31 24.42 28.16
C LEU A 34 -11.68 25.05 26.91
N ALA A 35 -11.30 24.24 25.93
CA ALA A 35 -10.74 24.72 24.67
C ALA A 35 -11.74 25.56 23.85
N ALA A 36 -13.05 25.32 24.02
CA ALA A 36 -14.13 26.10 23.42
C ALA A 36 -14.43 27.41 24.17
N GLY A 37 -13.68 27.72 25.24
CA GLY A 37 -13.93 28.88 26.09
C GLY A 37 -15.12 28.70 27.05
N LEU A 38 -15.59 27.47 27.27
CA LEU A 38 -16.68 27.14 28.18
C LEU A 38 -16.13 26.58 29.50
N PRO A 39 -16.86 26.72 30.62
CA PRO A 39 -16.47 26.06 31.87
C PRO A 39 -16.52 24.54 31.71
N SER A 40 -15.66 23.83 32.45
CA SER A 40 -15.55 22.35 32.39
C SER A 40 -16.87 21.62 32.73
N SER A 41 -17.77 22.28 33.47
CA SER A 41 -19.14 21.81 33.75
C SER A 41 -20.01 21.68 32.48
N SER A 42 -19.65 22.36 31.39
CA SER A 42 -20.37 22.35 30.11
C SER A 42 -20.11 21.10 29.24
N ARG A 43 -19.44 20.08 29.78
CA ARG A 43 -19.18 18.80 29.08
C ARG A 43 -20.43 18.15 28.48
N GLY A 44 -21.60 18.31 29.12
CA GLY A 44 -22.87 17.77 28.61
C GLY A 44 -23.36 18.47 27.33
N THR A 45 -23.05 19.76 27.17
CA THR A 45 -23.38 20.54 25.96
C THR A 45 -22.52 20.07 24.79
N ILE A 46 -21.21 19.92 25.01
CA ILE A 46 -20.29 19.35 24.01
C ILE A 46 -20.73 17.94 23.62
N GLN A 47 -21.06 17.09 24.60
CA GLN A 47 -21.54 15.74 24.32
C GLN A 47 -22.79 15.74 23.44
N ARG A 48 -23.77 16.61 23.71
CA ARG A 48 -24.99 16.71 22.90
C ARG A 48 -24.69 17.14 21.46
N GLN A 49 -23.77 18.09 21.26
CA GLN A 49 -23.33 18.50 19.92
C GLN A 49 -22.63 17.35 19.18
N LEU A 50 -21.69 16.66 19.84
CA LEU A 50 -20.98 15.52 19.28
C LEU A 50 -21.88 14.30 19.01
N THR A 51 -22.99 14.15 19.74
CA THR A 51 -23.93 13.04 19.54
C THR A 51 -24.55 13.07 18.15
N ARG A 52 -24.76 14.26 17.57
CA ARG A 52 -25.25 14.40 16.19
C ARG A 52 -24.19 14.01 15.15
N LEU A 53 -22.91 14.18 15.49
CA LEU A 53 -21.78 13.89 14.61
C LEU A 53 -21.35 12.41 14.67
N ARG A 54 -21.92 11.65 15.60
CA ARG A 54 -21.70 10.22 15.75
C ARG A 54 -22.59 9.40 14.81
N PRO A 55 -22.11 8.26 14.28
CA PRO A 55 -20.74 7.74 14.35
C PRO A 55 -19.83 8.31 13.25
N ASN A 56 -20.38 9.12 12.35
CA ASN A 56 -19.73 9.38 11.07
C ASN A 56 -18.46 10.24 11.18
N TYR A 57 -18.38 11.18 12.11
CA TYR A 57 -17.27 12.15 12.22
C TYR A 57 -16.50 12.06 13.54
N VAL A 58 -17.14 11.58 14.60
CA VAL A 58 -16.54 11.36 15.93
C VAL A 58 -17.08 10.08 16.54
N ASP A 59 -16.25 9.44 17.36
CA ASP A 59 -16.68 8.30 18.17
C ASP A 59 -16.03 8.35 19.56
N TRP A 60 -16.71 7.78 20.55
CA TRP A 60 -16.20 7.67 21.91
C TRP A 60 -16.92 6.59 22.71
N SER A 61 -16.27 6.11 23.77
CA SER A 61 -16.81 5.14 24.72
C SER A 61 -17.18 5.81 26.05
N GLY A 62 -17.75 5.07 27.00
CA GLY A 62 -18.01 5.59 28.35
C GLY A 62 -16.75 5.88 29.18
N GLN A 63 -15.56 5.52 28.68
CA GLN A 63 -14.29 5.71 29.37
C GLN A 63 -13.69 7.10 29.09
N ALA A 64 -12.87 7.59 30.03
CA ALA A 64 -12.09 8.81 29.84
C ALA A 64 -11.09 8.64 28.67
N ARG A 65 -10.78 9.74 27.97
CA ARG A 65 -9.86 9.75 26.81
C ARG A 65 -10.23 8.77 25.69
N SER A 66 -11.52 8.58 25.47
CA SER A 66 -12.03 7.71 24.40
C SER A 66 -12.51 8.49 23.17
N LEU A 67 -12.55 9.83 23.24
CA LEU A 67 -13.01 10.68 22.14
C LEU A 67 -11.97 10.70 21.03
N ARG A 68 -12.39 10.26 19.84
CA ARG A 68 -11.59 10.24 18.62
C ARG A 68 -12.38 10.86 17.46
N LEU A 69 -11.65 11.49 16.54
CA LEU A 69 -12.16 11.80 15.21
C LEU A 69 -12.16 10.51 14.39
N THR A 70 -13.23 10.26 13.64
CA THR A 70 -13.24 9.18 12.66
C THR A 70 -12.48 9.61 11.40
N PRO A 71 -12.18 8.69 10.47
CA PRO A 71 -11.57 9.03 9.19
C PRO A 71 -12.35 10.10 8.41
N SER A 72 -13.70 10.03 8.39
CA SER A 72 -14.51 11.08 7.74
C SER A 72 -14.46 12.41 8.50
N GLY A 73 -14.32 12.39 9.83
CA GLY A 73 -14.10 13.58 10.65
C GLY A 73 -12.79 14.28 10.32
N LEU A 74 -11.71 13.52 10.16
CA LEU A 74 -10.40 14.02 9.74
C LEU A 74 -10.41 14.52 8.29
N ALA A 75 -11.10 13.81 7.38
CA ALA A 75 -11.22 14.21 5.97
C ALA A 75 -11.87 15.60 5.81
N VAL A 76 -12.88 15.91 6.63
CA VAL A 76 -13.51 17.25 6.67
C VAL A 76 -12.53 18.35 7.08
N LEU A 77 -11.50 18.01 7.85
CA LEU A 77 -10.45 18.95 8.26
C LEU A 77 -9.36 19.13 7.20
N GLY A 78 -9.49 18.51 6.02
CA GLY A 78 -8.43 18.46 5.01
C GLY A 78 -7.24 17.60 5.46
N GLN A 79 -7.45 16.78 6.48
CA GLN A 79 -6.47 15.84 7.01
C GLN A 79 -6.85 14.47 6.50
N THR A 80 -6.32 14.09 5.34
CA THR A 80 -6.34 12.68 4.91
C THR A 80 -5.62 11.90 6.00
N ALA A 81 -6.30 10.98 6.69
CA ALA A 81 -5.74 10.20 7.79
C ALA A 81 -4.37 9.62 7.37
N PRO A 82 -3.23 10.19 7.83
CA PRO A 82 -1.92 9.76 7.38
C PRO A 82 -1.52 8.41 8.01
N ASP A 83 -2.21 8.00 9.08
CA ASP A 83 -1.68 7.02 10.02
C ASP A 83 -1.71 5.56 9.54
N LEU A 84 -2.59 5.19 8.61
CA LEU A 84 -2.65 3.81 8.11
C LEU A 84 -1.71 3.54 6.92
N ALA A 85 -1.50 4.53 6.04
CA ALA A 85 -0.52 4.40 4.96
C ALA A 85 0.94 4.42 5.45
N VAL A 86 1.18 5.01 6.64
CA VAL A 86 2.50 5.11 7.27
C VAL A 86 2.93 3.80 7.95
N GLN A 87 1.98 2.94 8.36
CA GLN A 87 2.29 1.68 9.06
C GLN A 87 2.53 0.48 8.13
N ILE A 88 2.07 0.55 6.88
CA ILE A 88 2.24 -0.54 5.92
C ILE A 88 3.67 -0.49 5.36
N PRO A 89 4.41 -1.62 5.35
CA PRO A 89 5.72 -1.67 4.74
C PRO A 89 5.74 -1.19 3.28
N ILE A 90 6.85 -0.58 2.88
CA ILE A 90 7.09 -0.23 1.47
C ILE A 90 7.39 -1.50 0.67
N ASN A 91 7.18 -1.44 -0.66
CA ASN A 91 7.35 -2.60 -1.52
C ASN A 91 8.80 -3.14 -1.45
N ASP A 92 8.96 -4.42 -1.11
CA ASP A 92 10.27 -5.08 -0.93
C ASP A 92 11.08 -5.14 -2.24
N LEU A 93 10.48 -4.86 -3.40
CA LEU A 93 11.18 -4.77 -4.70
C LEU A 93 12.05 -3.52 -4.85
N ILE A 94 11.87 -2.49 -4.02
CA ILE A 94 12.62 -1.23 -4.17
C ILE A 94 14.12 -1.48 -4.09
N VAL A 95 14.57 -2.22 -3.07
CA VAL A 95 16.00 -2.47 -2.85
C VAL A 95 16.60 -3.38 -3.94
N PRO A 96 16.00 -4.52 -4.30
CA PRO A 96 16.48 -5.35 -5.41
C PRO A 96 16.52 -4.63 -6.76
N LEU A 97 15.52 -3.79 -7.08
CA LEU A 97 15.50 -3.00 -8.31
C LEU A 97 16.67 -2.00 -8.35
N LEU A 98 16.94 -1.33 -7.24
CA LEU A 98 18.07 -0.43 -7.11
C LEU A 98 19.40 -1.18 -7.22
N ALA A 99 19.53 -2.34 -6.58
CA ALA A 99 20.74 -3.17 -6.65
C ALA A 99 21.03 -3.67 -8.08
N ALA A 100 20.00 -4.15 -8.78
CA ALA A 100 20.11 -4.60 -10.17
C ALA A 100 20.47 -3.45 -11.12
N GLY A 101 19.80 -2.30 -10.97
CA GLY A 101 20.09 -1.10 -11.74
C GLY A 101 21.51 -0.58 -11.49
N LEU A 102 21.92 -0.52 -10.22
CA LEU A 102 23.24 -0.05 -9.81
C LEU A 102 24.36 -0.98 -10.32
N THR A 103 24.16 -2.29 -10.29
CA THR A 103 25.11 -3.26 -10.86
C THR A 103 25.31 -3.01 -12.35
N ARG A 104 24.23 -2.79 -13.10
CA ARG A 104 24.31 -2.47 -14.54
C ARG A 104 24.95 -1.10 -14.80
N LEU A 105 24.73 -0.12 -13.94
CA LEU A 105 25.43 1.17 -14.01
C LEU A 105 26.93 1.02 -13.77
N SER A 106 27.34 0.24 -12.77
CA SER A 106 28.75 -0.05 -12.47
C SER A 106 29.45 -0.69 -13.67
N MET A 107 28.84 -1.73 -14.25
CA MET A 107 29.39 -2.41 -15.43
C MET A 107 29.62 -1.47 -16.61
N ARG A 108 28.72 -0.49 -16.82
CA ARG A 108 28.86 0.50 -17.88
C ARG A 108 29.99 1.49 -17.60
N VAL A 109 30.12 1.93 -16.35
CA VAL A 109 31.22 2.82 -15.92
C VAL A 109 32.57 2.11 -16.05
N GLU A 110 32.66 0.85 -15.63
CA GLU A 110 33.85 0.00 -15.78
C GLU A 110 34.22 -0.22 -17.25
N ALA A 111 33.22 -0.33 -18.13
CA ALA A 111 33.42 -0.38 -19.58
C ALA A 111 33.81 0.98 -20.21
N GLY A 112 33.90 2.05 -19.42
CA GLY A 112 34.24 3.40 -19.88
C GLY A 112 33.09 4.11 -20.61
N GLU A 113 31.85 3.65 -20.45
CA GLU A 113 30.69 4.26 -21.07
C GLU A 113 30.18 5.48 -20.30
N ALA A 114 29.77 6.50 -21.03
CA ALA A 114 29.09 7.64 -20.43
C ALA A 114 27.68 7.24 -19.98
N LEU A 115 27.38 7.45 -18.69
CA LEU A 115 26.02 7.31 -18.16
C LEU A 115 25.13 8.41 -18.74
N ARG A 116 24.18 8.01 -19.60
CA ARG A 116 23.18 8.91 -20.18
C ARG A 116 21.83 8.21 -20.17
N ALA A 117 20.78 9.02 -19.97
CA ALA A 117 19.41 8.57 -20.16
C ALA A 117 19.19 8.08 -21.61
N PRO A 118 18.30 7.10 -21.84
CA PRO A 118 17.50 6.39 -20.83
C PRO A 118 18.35 5.46 -19.96
N TYR A 119 18.05 5.43 -18.66
CA TYR A 119 18.73 4.51 -17.76
C TYR A 119 18.10 3.12 -17.88
N ASP A 120 18.73 2.16 -17.21
CA ASP A 120 18.18 0.83 -17.10
C ASP A 120 16.79 0.84 -16.43
N GLU A 121 15.89 -0.03 -16.89
CA GLU A 121 14.50 -0.09 -16.44
C GLU A 121 14.38 -0.35 -14.93
N ALA A 122 15.22 -1.23 -14.37
CA ALA A 122 15.18 -1.50 -12.94
C ALA A 122 15.64 -0.29 -12.12
N TRP A 123 16.67 0.42 -12.61
CA TRP A 123 17.15 1.64 -11.96
C TRP A 123 16.06 2.72 -11.93
N GLU A 124 15.45 3.01 -13.09
CA GLU A 124 14.40 4.02 -13.16
C GLU A 124 13.18 3.64 -12.34
N ARG A 125 12.77 2.37 -12.36
CA ARG A 125 11.62 1.88 -11.62
C ARG A 125 11.87 1.93 -10.11
N GLY A 126 12.98 1.37 -9.63
CA GLY A 126 13.34 1.37 -8.21
C GLY A 126 13.43 2.79 -7.65
N ALA A 127 14.09 3.69 -8.38
CA ALA A 127 14.20 5.09 -7.98
C ALA A 127 12.84 5.82 -7.93
N ARG A 128 11.95 5.59 -8.91
CA ARG A 128 10.60 6.18 -8.91
C ARG A 128 9.74 5.64 -7.77
N MET A 129 9.80 4.33 -7.51
CA MET A 129 9.08 3.71 -6.39
C MET A 129 9.56 4.30 -5.06
N LEU A 130 10.88 4.36 -4.83
CA LEU A 130 11.46 4.99 -3.65
C LEU A 130 10.99 6.45 -3.48
N THR A 131 11.07 7.23 -4.55
CA THR A 131 10.65 8.64 -4.55
C THR A 131 9.18 8.78 -4.16
N LEU A 132 8.31 7.94 -4.72
CA LEU A 132 6.88 7.93 -4.40
C LEU A 132 6.64 7.60 -2.93
N GLU A 133 7.35 6.60 -2.37
CA GLU A 133 7.20 6.21 -0.97
C GLU A 133 7.67 7.31 -0.01
N CYS A 134 8.73 8.04 -0.37
CA CYS A 134 9.19 9.21 0.38
C CYS A 134 8.13 10.31 0.42
N LEU A 135 7.63 10.70 -0.75
CA LEU A 135 6.59 11.74 -0.87
C LEU A 135 5.31 11.36 -0.12
N THR A 136 4.90 10.09 -0.22
CA THR A 136 3.70 9.58 0.45
C THR A 136 3.79 9.67 1.98
N ARG A 137 5.01 9.57 2.54
CA ARG A 137 5.26 9.58 3.98
C ARG A 137 5.82 10.89 4.52
N GLY A 138 5.95 11.92 3.68
CA GLY A 138 6.56 13.18 4.07
C GLY A 138 8.05 13.07 4.43
N VAL A 139 8.72 12.01 3.95
CA VAL A 139 10.18 11.84 4.04
C VAL A 139 10.82 12.62 2.89
N ALA A 140 12.01 13.17 3.12
CA ALA A 140 12.76 13.88 2.08
C ALA A 140 12.99 12.96 0.86
N ALA A 141 12.36 13.30 -0.27
CA ALA A 141 12.45 12.54 -1.50
C ALA A 141 13.66 13.00 -2.34
N PRO A 142 14.36 12.08 -3.04
CA PRO A 142 15.47 12.45 -3.91
C PRO A 142 14.97 13.30 -5.10
N ALA A 143 15.63 14.43 -5.35
CA ALA A 143 15.27 15.36 -6.42
C ALA A 143 15.68 14.86 -7.82
N HIS A 144 16.71 14.01 -7.89
CA HIS A 144 17.18 13.40 -9.12
C HIS A 144 17.86 12.05 -8.87
N LEU A 145 18.04 11.24 -9.92
CA LEU A 145 18.57 9.87 -9.81
C LEU A 145 19.94 9.80 -9.11
N GLY A 146 20.81 10.80 -9.27
CA GLY A 146 22.09 10.86 -8.55
C GLY A 146 21.96 11.01 -7.02
N GLU A 147 20.87 11.58 -6.52
CA GLU A 147 20.62 11.66 -5.08
C GLU A 147 20.21 10.31 -4.51
N VAL A 148 19.61 9.42 -5.32
CA VAL A 148 19.32 8.04 -4.88
C VAL A 148 20.61 7.33 -4.47
N ILE A 149 21.66 7.48 -5.27
CA ILE A 149 22.98 6.91 -4.97
C ILE A 149 23.52 7.45 -3.63
N ASN A 150 23.55 8.78 -3.50
CA ASN A 150 24.22 9.42 -2.36
C ASN A 150 23.43 9.33 -1.05
N LEU A 151 22.09 9.39 -1.10
CA LEU A 151 21.26 9.43 0.10
C LEU A 151 20.75 8.05 0.53
N TRP A 152 20.67 7.09 -0.40
CA TRP A 152 20.02 5.80 -0.14
C TRP A 152 20.93 4.62 -0.38
N CYS A 153 21.69 4.58 -1.48
CA CYS A 153 22.55 3.43 -1.78
C CYS A 153 23.75 3.31 -0.83
N ARG A 154 24.19 4.41 -0.20
CA ARG A 154 25.28 4.44 0.79
C ARG A 154 24.82 4.20 2.24
N VAL A 155 23.52 4.07 2.45
CA VAL A 155 22.95 3.80 3.78
C VAL A 155 22.34 2.41 3.74
N ALA A 156 22.60 1.59 4.76
CA ALA A 156 22.01 0.27 4.86
C ALA A 156 20.48 0.37 4.79
N PRO A 157 19.79 -0.45 3.97
CA PRO A 157 18.33 -0.37 3.87
C PRO A 157 17.63 -0.52 5.22
N ALA A 158 18.15 -1.35 6.13
CA ALA A 158 17.63 -1.47 7.49
C ALA A 158 17.58 -0.14 8.27
N ASP A 159 18.43 0.82 7.93
CA ASP A 159 18.52 2.15 8.55
C ASP A 159 17.77 3.24 7.78
N TRP A 160 17.07 2.89 6.70
CA TRP A 160 16.30 3.86 5.93
C TRP A 160 15.15 4.46 6.76
N PRO A 161 14.82 5.75 6.58
CA PRO A 161 13.66 6.39 7.21
C PRO A 161 12.33 5.94 6.56
N LEU A 162 12.26 4.71 6.07
CA LEU A 162 11.10 4.09 5.44
C LEU A 162 10.85 2.72 6.07
N PRO A 163 9.59 2.35 6.34
CA PRO A 163 9.29 1.05 6.93
C PRO A 163 9.44 -0.04 5.87
N LEU A 164 10.62 -0.64 5.74
CA LEU A 164 10.82 -1.81 4.88
C LEU A 164 10.05 -3.02 5.40
N GLY A 165 9.71 -3.93 4.47
CA GLY A 165 9.14 -5.23 4.80
C GLY A 165 10.14 -6.14 5.52
N PRO A 166 9.71 -7.34 5.95
CA PRO A 166 10.56 -8.25 6.72
C PRO A 166 11.90 -8.56 6.03
N ALA A 167 11.91 -8.71 4.71
CA ALA A 167 13.14 -8.92 3.94
C ALA A 167 14.05 -7.70 3.98
N GLY A 168 13.50 -6.50 3.75
CA GLY A 168 14.28 -5.27 3.75
C GLY A 168 14.91 -4.90 5.09
N ARG A 169 14.35 -5.36 6.22
CA ARG A 169 14.94 -5.18 7.56
C ARG A 169 16.18 -6.05 7.82
N LEU A 170 16.42 -7.07 6.99
CA LEU A 170 17.61 -7.92 7.08
C LEU A 170 18.79 -7.38 6.28
N TYR A 171 18.58 -6.31 5.51
CA TYR A 171 19.60 -5.67 4.70
C TYR A 171 20.37 -4.64 5.54
N ASP A 172 21.32 -5.13 6.33
CA ASP A 172 22.16 -4.36 7.26
C ASP A 172 23.45 -3.81 6.62
N GLU A 173 23.65 -4.09 5.33
CA GLU A 173 24.76 -3.57 4.52
C GLU A 173 24.23 -2.53 3.52
N PRO A 174 24.94 -1.42 3.24
CA PRO A 174 24.59 -0.52 2.14
C PRO A 174 24.72 -1.21 0.78
N LEU A 175 24.20 -0.61 -0.29
CA LEU A 175 24.37 -1.13 -1.66
C LEU A 175 25.72 -0.69 -2.27
N LEU A 176 26.24 0.45 -1.84
CA LEU A 176 27.56 0.98 -2.16
C LEU A 176 28.33 1.23 -0.88
N ASP A 177 29.61 0.86 -0.88
CA ASP A 177 30.51 1.24 0.19
C ASP A 177 31.06 2.67 0.02
N ASP A 178 31.92 3.07 0.96
CA ASP A 178 32.58 4.39 0.95
C ASP A 178 33.58 4.56 -0.21
N GLY A 179 33.98 3.46 -0.86
CA GLY A 179 34.89 3.41 -2.00
C GLY A 179 34.21 3.42 -3.36
N ASP A 180 32.89 3.57 -3.41
CA ASP A 180 32.04 3.48 -4.61
C ASP A 180 31.95 2.07 -5.21
N GLU A 181 32.30 1.05 -4.43
CA GLU A 181 32.25 -0.35 -4.84
C GLU A 181 30.92 -1.00 -4.45
N LEU A 182 30.48 -1.96 -5.27
CA LEU A 182 29.26 -2.73 -5.01
C LEU A 182 29.49 -3.73 -3.86
N THR A 183 28.67 -3.61 -2.83
CA THR A 183 28.69 -4.50 -1.68
C THR A 183 28.28 -5.93 -2.02
N SER A 184 28.52 -6.87 -1.09
CA SER A 184 28.05 -8.26 -1.24
C SER A 184 26.54 -8.32 -1.41
N LEU A 185 25.82 -7.62 -0.53
CA LEU A 185 24.37 -7.52 -0.59
C LEU A 185 23.89 -7.03 -1.97
N CYS A 186 24.48 -5.97 -2.51
CA CYS A 186 24.07 -5.43 -3.81
C CYS A 186 24.21 -6.48 -4.93
N ARG A 187 25.36 -7.18 -4.96
CA ARG A 187 25.61 -8.22 -5.97
C ARG A 187 24.67 -9.41 -5.84
N GLU A 188 24.34 -9.82 -4.61
CA GLU A 188 23.39 -10.92 -4.36
C GLU A 188 21.97 -10.55 -4.81
N LEU A 189 21.48 -9.38 -4.41
CA LEU A 189 20.15 -8.90 -4.79
C LEU A 189 20.01 -8.72 -6.31
N ALA A 190 21.06 -8.22 -6.97
CA ALA A 190 21.09 -8.08 -8.42
C ALA A 190 21.06 -9.43 -9.15
N GLN A 191 21.75 -10.45 -8.64
CA GLN A 191 21.73 -11.80 -9.21
C GLN A 191 20.37 -12.49 -9.09
N ASN A 192 19.58 -12.13 -8.09
CA ASN A 192 18.24 -12.67 -7.89
C ASN A 192 17.17 -12.03 -8.80
N LEU A 193 17.54 -10.99 -9.57
CA LEU A 193 16.66 -10.24 -10.47
C LEU A 193 17.15 -10.38 -11.94
N VAL A 194 16.96 -11.58 -12.52
CA VAL A 194 17.62 -12.02 -13.75
C VAL A 194 16.90 -11.54 -15.03
N SER A 195 15.62 -11.17 -14.96
CA SER A 195 14.73 -11.17 -16.15
C SER A 195 13.89 -9.91 -16.32
N GLY A 196 14.34 -8.72 -15.89
CA GLY A 196 13.76 -7.43 -16.29
C GLY A 196 12.32 -7.12 -15.81
N ASP A 197 11.50 -8.11 -15.48
CA ASP A 197 10.19 -8.00 -14.84
C ASP A 197 10.30 -8.49 -13.40
N ALA A 198 10.91 -7.65 -12.57
CA ALA A 198 11.14 -7.87 -11.14
C ALA A 198 9.88 -8.29 -10.38
N GLU A 199 8.72 -7.80 -10.80
CA GLU A 199 7.43 -8.08 -10.17
C GLU A 199 6.94 -9.49 -10.52
N LEU A 200 7.10 -9.90 -11.79
CA LEU A 200 6.86 -11.27 -12.21
C LEU A 200 7.84 -12.24 -11.54
N GLU A 201 9.14 -11.91 -11.50
CA GLU A 201 10.16 -12.77 -10.87
C GLU A 201 9.92 -12.95 -9.37
N LEU A 202 9.58 -11.88 -8.65
CA LEU A 202 9.23 -11.99 -7.23
C LEU A 202 7.97 -12.82 -7.04
N SER A 203 6.91 -12.59 -7.83
CA SER A 203 5.69 -13.38 -7.76
C SER A 203 5.96 -14.87 -8.06
N GLU A 204 6.80 -15.17 -9.05
CA GLU A 204 7.23 -16.53 -9.38
C GLU A 204 8.07 -17.17 -8.27
N SER A 205 9.00 -16.42 -7.68
CA SER A 205 9.83 -16.86 -6.56
C SER A 205 9.01 -17.18 -5.32
N LEU A 206 8.07 -16.28 -4.95
CA LEU A 206 7.14 -16.51 -3.84
C LEU A 206 6.26 -17.74 -4.12
N MET A 207 5.70 -17.88 -5.32
CA MET A 207 4.93 -19.07 -5.71
C MET A 207 5.76 -20.36 -5.68
N ALA A 208 7.04 -20.29 -6.06
CA ALA A 208 7.97 -21.41 -5.98
C ALA A 208 8.26 -21.79 -4.51
N GLY A 209 8.41 -20.79 -3.64
CA GLY A 209 8.54 -20.96 -2.19
C GLY A 209 7.33 -21.66 -1.58
N VAL A 210 6.10 -21.18 -1.87
CA VAL A 210 4.85 -21.82 -1.42
C VAL A 210 4.79 -23.27 -1.92
N ARG A 211 5.14 -23.52 -3.18
CA ARG A 211 5.16 -24.89 -3.74
C ARG A 211 6.15 -25.80 -3.01
N SER A 212 7.37 -25.31 -2.77
CA SER A 212 8.41 -26.06 -2.06
C SER A 212 7.99 -26.37 -0.62
N GLN A 213 7.46 -25.39 0.10
CA GLN A 213 6.95 -25.56 1.45
C GLN A 213 5.76 -26.53 1.52
N ALA A 214 4.85 -26.46 0.54
CA ALA A 214 3.74 -27.40 0.40
C ALA A 214 4.24 -28.84 0.17
N GLN A 215 5.24 -29.02 -0.70
CA GLN A 215 5.86 -30.34 -0.95
C GLN A 215 6.54 -30.90 0.30
N ALA A 216 7.36 -30.10 0.99
CA ALA A 216 8.04 -30.50 2.21
C ALA A 216 7.07 -30.95 3.32
N ARG A 217 5.90 -30.31 3.39
CA ARG A 217 4.83 -30.62 4.35
C ARG A 217 3.82 -31.66 3.85
N ARG A 218 3.99 -32.20 2.63
CA ARG A 218 3.01 -33.05 1.93
C ARG A 218 1.60 -32.44 1.88
N ASN A 219 1.52 -31.11 1.79
CA ASN A 219 0.30 -30.32 1.80
C ASN A 219 0.00 -29.70 0.41
N GLN A 220 -0.21 -30.57 -0.59
CA GLN A 220 -0.53 -30.11 -1.95
C GLN A 220 -1.85 -29.33 -2.02
N GLU A 221 -2.83 -29.70 -1.18
CA GLU A 221 -4.12 -29.03 -1.08
C GLU A 221 -3.99 -27.59 -0.59
N GLY A 222 -3.06 -27.32 0.33
CA GLY A 222 -2.71 -25.98 0.78
C GLY A 222 -2.18 -25.09 -0.37
N TYR A 223 -1.31 -25.61 -1.24
CA TYR A 223 -0.84 -24.88 -2.42
C TYR A 223 -1.97 -24.56 -3.41
N VAL A 224 -2.87 -25.52 -3.67
CA VAL A 224 -4.04 -25.30 -4.53
C VAL A 224 -4.98 -24.26 -3.94
N THR A 225 -5.25 -24.35 -2.64
CA THR A 225 -6.08 -23.38 -1.91
C THR A 225 -5.45 -21.99 -1.92
N PHE A 226 -4.13 -21.88 -1.73
CA PHE A 226 -3.39 -20.62 -1.81
C PHE A 226 -3.53 -19.98 -3.18
N ARG A 227 -3.26 -20.75 -4.25
CA ARG A 227 -3.36 -20.25 -5.62
C ARG A 227 -4.79 -19.83 -5.97
N ARG A 228 -5.78 -20.61 -5.56
CA ARG A 228 -7.19 -20.29 -5.78
C ARG A 228 -7.58 -19.00 -5.06
N TYR A 229 -7.12 -18.80 -3.83
CA TYR A 229 -7.39 -17.59 -3.07
C TYR A 229 -6.91 -16.33 -3.81
N LEU A 230 -5.68 -16.32 -4.32
CA LEU A 230 -5.13 -15.20 -5.11
C LEU A 230 -5.95 -14.89 -6.37
N ILE A 231 -6.53 -15.91 -7.01
CA ILE A 231 -7.36 -15.76 -8.21
C ILE A 231 -8.74 -15.19 -7.87
N GLU A 232 -9.34 -15.68 -6.78
CA GLU A 232 -10.69 -15.30 -6.36
C GLU A 232 -10.73 -13.95 -5.62
N HIS A 233 -9.62 -13.54 -5.02
CA HIS A 233 -9.51 -12.32 -4.20
C HIS A 233 -8.40 -11.39 -4.75
N PRO A 234 -8.47 -10.94 -6.01
CA PRO A 234 -7.45 -10.07 -6.60
C PRO A 234 -7.28 -8.73 -5.84
N VAL A 235 -8.31 -8.34 -5.08
CA VAL A 235 -8.30 -7.23 -4.13
C VAL A 235 -8.87 -7.71 -2.80
N ALA A 236 -8.12 -7.53 -1.71
CA ALA A 236 -8.46 -7.98 -0.36
C ALA A 236 -8.03 -6.93 0.66
N THR A 237 -8.66 -6.89 1.83
CA THR A 237 -8.21 -6.03 2.94
C THR A 237 -7.26 -6.76 3.88
N GLN A 238 -6.67 -6.06 4.85
CA GLN A 238 -5.78 -6.70 5.81
C GLN A 238 -6.53 -7.72 6.69
N ASP A 239 -7.79 -7.42 7.00
CA ASP A 239 -8.68 -8.33 7.73
C ASP A 239 -9.01 -9.56 6.88
N ASP A 240 -9.35 -9.39 5.59
CA ASP A 240 -9.57 -10.51 4.67
C ASP A 240 -8.36 -11.47 4.64
N LEU A 241 -7.14 -10.91 4.57
CA LEU A 241 -5.90 -11.69 4.54
C LEU A 241 -5.61 -12.38 5.88
N SER A 242 -5.88 -11.71 7.00
CA SER A 242 -5.70 -12.26 8.34
C SER A 242 -6.65 -13.44 8.57
N ASP A 243 -7.92 -13.28 8.19
CA ASP A 243 -8.95 -14.33 8.26
C ASP A 243 -8.60 -15.51 7.35
N ALA A 244 -8.12 -15.24 6.14
CA ALA A 244 -7.65 -16.29 5.23
C ALA A 244 -6.43 -17.03 5.80
N GLY A 245 -5.45 -16.31 6.35
CA GLY A 245 -4.27 -16.86 7.00
C GLY A 245 -4.58 -17.68 8.26
N ALA A 246 -5.69 -17.42 8.94
CA ALA A 246 -6.12 -18.22 10.08
C ALA A 246 -6.73 -19.59 9.68
N ARG A 247 -7.12 -19.78 8.41
CA ARG A 247 -7.69 -21.05 7.93
C ARG A 247 -6.63 -22.14 7.93
N ARG A 248 -7.01 -23.36 8.33
CA ARG A 248 -6.09 -24.50 8.50
C ARG A 248 -5.26 -24.78 7.24
N GLU A 249 -5.85 -24.61 6.06
CA GLU A 249 -5.24 -24.89 4.77
C GLU A 249 -4.19 -23.86 4.37
N LEU A 250 -4.35 -22.61 4.83
CA LEU A 250 -3.53 -21.45 4.45
C LEU A 250 -2.59 -20.97 5.56
N SER A 251 -2.84 -21.32 6.82
CA SER A 251 -2.01 -20.98 7.97
C SER A 251 -0.50 -21.25 7.78
N PRO A 252 -0.08 -22.36 7.14
CA PRO A 252 1.32 -22.58 6.79
C PRO A 252 1.96 -21.47 5.95
N PHE A 253 1.15 -20.76 5.16
CA PHE A 253 1.55 -19.79 4.14
C PHE A 253 1.07 -18.38 4.47
N ALA A 254 0.58 -18.11 5.69
CA ALA A 254 -0.04 -16.84 6.04
C ALA A 254 0.89 -15.63 5.81
N ALA A 255 2.16 -15.73 6.20
CA ALA A 255 3.14 -14.67 5.95
C ALA A 255 3.33 -14.41 4.44
N THR A 256 3.55 -15.47 3.66
CA THR A 256 3.67 -15.39 2.20
C THR A 256 2.39 -14.90 1.53
N LEU A 257 1.22 -15.17 2.12
CA LEU A 257 -0.05 -14.64 1.63
C LEU A 257 -0.09 -13.11 1.77
N HIS A 258 0.40 -12.55 2.88
CA HIS A 258 0.50 -11.10 3.04
C HIS A 258 1.53 -10.48 2.08
N GLU A 259 2.69 -11.12 1.88
CA GLU A 259 3.73 -10.65 0.95
C GLU A 259 3.24 -10.61 -0.51
N MET A 260 2.26 -11.45 -0.85
CA MET A 260 1.63 -11.47 -2.17
C MET A 260 0.65 -10.32 -2.41
N TYR A 261 0.39 -9.45 -1.44
CA TYR A 261 -0.50 -8.30 -1.59
C TYR A 261 0.24 -6.99 -1.34
N GLU A 262 0.03 -6.04 -2.25
CA GLU A 262 0.61 -4.70 -2.21
C GLU A 262 -0.48 -3.63 -2.12
N ARG A 263 -0.05 -2.42 -1.73
CA ARG A 263 -0.94 -1.26 -1.70
C ARG A 263 -1.43 -0.92 -3.10
N ILE A 264 -2.72 -0.60 -3.19
CA ILE A 264 -3.30 -0.14 -4.45
C ILE A 264 -2.74 1.26 -4.79
N PRO A 265 -2.20 1.47 -6.00
CA PRO A 265 -1.73 2.78 -6.41
C PRO A 265 -2.90 3.77 -6.51
N GLY A 266 -2.65 5.02 -6.13
CA GLY A 266 -3.68 6.08 -6.18
C GLY A 266 -4.30 6.30 -7.56
N THR A 267 -3.59 5.92 -8.63
CA THR A 267 -4.09 5.98 -10.02
C THR A 267 -5.28 5.05 -10.29
N ALA A 268 -5.49 4.02 -9.46
CA ALA A 268 -6.64 3.13 -9.51
C ALA A 268 -7.83 3.62 -8.68
N ILE A 269 -7.66 4.72 -7.93
CA ILE A 269 -8.69 5.34 -7.10
C ILE A 269 -9.26 6.58 -7.81
N HIS A 270 -10.57 6.62 -8.00
CA HIS A 270 -11.26 7.74 -8.62
C HIS A 270 -12.49 8.12 -7.79
N ASN A 271 -12.54 9.37 -7.32
CA ASN A 271 -13.64 9.88 -6.45
C ASN A 271 -13.93 8.96 -5.25
N GLY A 272 -12.88 8.44 -4.60
CA GLY A 272 -13.01 7.51 -3.47
C GLY A 272 -13.50 6.11 -3.85
N GLN A 273 -13.50 5.76 -5.14
CA GLN A 273 -13.85 4.43 -5.63
C GLN A 273 -12.65 3.77 -6.28
N LEU A 274 -12.41 2.52 -5.95
CA LEU A 274 -11.52 1.65 -6.69
C LEU A 274 -12.14 1.26 -8.02
N LEU A 275 -11.39 1.42 -9.10
CA LEU A 275 -11.77 0.96 -10.42
C LEU A 275 -11.26 -0.47 -10.63
N LEU A 276 -12.17 -1.42 -10.85
CA LEU A 276 -11.85 -2.82 -11.02
C LEU A 276 -12.27 -3.33 -12.40
N CYS A 277 -11.47 -4.23 -12.96
CA CYS A 277 -11.75 -4.90 -14.21
C CYS A 277 -12.93 -5.87 -14.02
N GLY A 278 -14.04 -5.70 -14.75
CA GLY A 278 -15.18 -6.63 -14.66
C GLY A 278 -14.92 -8.05 -15.15
N HIS A 279 -13.75 -8.33 -15.74
CA HIS A 279 -13.38 -9.67 -16.17
C HIS A 279 -12.57 -10.44 -15.11
N CYS A 280 -11.58 -9.78 -14.50
CA CYS A 280 -10.64 -10.45 -13.58
C CYS A 280 -10.66 -9.88 -12.16
N GLY A 281 -11.46 -8.85 -11.88
CA GLY A 281 -11.53 -8.20 -10.57
C GLY A 281 -10.29 -7.36 -10.20
N TRP A 282 -9.25 -7.34 -11.03
CA TRP A 282 -8.02 -6.58 -10.76
C TRP A 282 -8.21 -5.07 -10.87
N THR A 283 -7.34 -4.29 -10.23
CA THR A 283 -7.34 -2.82 -10.33
C THR A 283 -7.08 -2.36 -11.76
N LEU A 284 -7.89 -1.42 -12.25
CA LEU A 284 -7.64 -0.74 -13.52
C LEU A 284 -6.72 0.45 -13.31
N GLU A 285 -5.85 0.68 -14.27
CA GLU A 285 -4.97 1.84 -14.31
C GLU A 285 -5.44 2.79 -15.41
N ARG A 286 -5.29 4.09 -15.16
CA ARG A 286 -5.61 5.14 -16.13
C ARG A 286 -4.33 5.57 -16.84
N ALA A 287 -4.21 5.20 -18.11
CA ALA A 287 -3.10 5.58 -18.98
C ALA A 287 -3.66 6.21 -20.26
N ASP A 288 -3.12 7.36 -20.67
CA ASP A 288 -3.58 8.12 -21.85
C ASP A 288 -5.09 8.38 -21.88
N ASN A 289 -5.66 8.72 -20.72
CA ASN A 289 -7.10 8.93 -20.52
C ASN A 289 -7.98 7.69 -20.84
N ARG A 290 -7.39 6.50 -20.91
CA ARG A 290 -8.09 5.22 -21.08
C ARG A 290 -7.83 4.32 -19.88
N LEU A 291 -8.85 3.55 -19.51
CA LEU A 291 -8.70 2.48 -18.51
C LEU A 291 -8.03 1.28 -19.17
N ARG A 292 -7.05 0.69 -18.48
CA ARG A 292 -6.35 -0.51 -18.90
C ARG A 292 -6.24 -1.49 -17.73
N CYS A 293 -6.43 -2.78 -18.03
CA CYS A 293 -6.11 -3.86 -17.10
C CYS A 293 -4.64 -4.28 -17.27
N GLY A 294 -3.97 -4.54 -16.14
CA GLY A 294 -2.62 -5.10 -16.11
C GLY A 294 -2.52 -6.48 -16.74
N SER A 295 -3.63 -7.25 -16.80
CA SER A 295 -3.63 -8.59 -17.39
C SER A 295 -3.60 -8.59 -18.93
N PRO A 296 -2.58 -9.19 -19.58
CA PRO A 296 -2.54 -9.33 -21.05
C PRO A 296 -3.78 -10.04 -21.59
N ARG A 297 -4.30 -11.04 -20.87
CA ARG A 297 -5.51 -11.76 -21.26
C ARG A 297 -6.72 -10.84 -21.30
N CYS A 298 -6.91 -9.99 -20.30
CA CYS A 298 -8.03 -9.04 -20.32
C CYS A 298 -7.90 -8.07 -21.50
N ARG A 299 -6.67 -7.63 -21.82
CA ARG A 299 -6.41 -6.77 -22.98
C ARG A 299 -6.70 -7.45 -24.32
N THR A 300 -6.63 -8.79 -24.40
CA THR A 300 -7.09 -9.51 -25.61
C THR A 300 -8.60 -9.64 -25.71
N LEU A 301 -9.34 -9.52 -24.59
CA LEU A 301 -10.81 -9.67 -24.56
C LEU A 301 -11.52 -8.35 -24.86
N THR A 302 -10.93 -7.22 -24.49
CA THR A 302 -11.51 -5.90 -24.73
C THR A 302 -10.44 -4.80 -24.71
N ASP A 303 -10.61 -3.81 -25.57
CA ASP A 303 -9.84 -2.55 -25.58
C ASP A 303 -10.58 -1.39 -24.91
N ASN A 304 -11.77 -1.68 -24.36
CA ASN A 304 -12.63 -0.71 -23.71
C ASN A 304 -13.06 -1.19 -22.32
N PHE A 305 -12.24 -0.90 -21.33
CA PHE A 305 -12.49 -1.22 -19.92
C PHE A 305 -13.46 -0.27 -19.22
N SER A 306 -13.96 0.78 -19.91
CA SER A 306 -15.01 1.66 -19.35
C SER A 306 -16.39 1.01 -19.33
N ARG A 307 -16.62 0.00 -20.17
CA ARG A 307 -17.82 -0.85 -20.14
C ARG A 307 -17.50 -2.09 -19.32
N GLY A 308 -18.19 -2.27 -18.20
CA GLY A 308 -17.92 -3.37 -17.27
C GLY A 308 -16.84 -3.06 -16.23
N THR A 309 -16.55 -1.79 -15.94
CA THR A 309 -15.81 -1.44 -14.72
C THR A 309 -16.69 -1.77 -13.52
N ALA A 310 -16.19 -2.63 -12.62
CA ALA A 310 -16.76 -2.75 -11.29
C ALA A 310 -16.13 -1.67 -10.39
N THR A 311 -16.89 -1.15 -9.44
CA THR A 311 -16.38 -0.18 -8.46
C THR A 311 -16.54 -0.74 -7.05
N ARG A 312 -15.53 -0.50 -6.21
CA ARG A 312 -15.56 -0.81 -4.78
C ARG A 312 -15.23 0.47 -4.02
N PRO A 313 -15.96 0.83 -2.95
CA PRO A 313 -15.58 1.94 -2.10
C PRO A 313 -14.15 1.76 -1.59
N TYR A 314 -13.34 2.82 -1.69
CA TYR A 314 -12.02 2.86 -1.07
C TYR A 314 -12.20 3.29 0.38
N ASP A 315 -12.01 2.37 1.31
CA ASP A 315 -11.98 2.68 2.74
C ASP A 315 -10.55 2.98 3.16
N SER A 316 -10.27 4.20 3.62
CA SER A 316 -8.95 4.54 4.14
C SER A 316 -8.67 3.95 5.53
N ALA A 317 -9.71 3.51 6.25
CA ALA A 317 -9.61 2.89 7.57
C ALA A 317 -9.10 1.44 7.49
N ASP A 318 -9.47 0.73 6.42
CA ASP A 318 -8.99 -0.60 6.08
C ASP A 318 -8.62 -0.61 4.58
N PRO A 319 -7.46 -0.04 4.23
CA PRO A 319 -7.09 0.20 2.85
C PRO A 319 -6.98 -1.12 2.09
N PRO A 320 -7.80 -1.33 1.05
CA PRO A 320 -7.72 -2.53 0.24
C PRO A 320 -6.34 -2.64 -0.43
N LEU A 321 -5.82 -3.86 -0.43
CA LEU A 321 -4.60 -4.27 -1.10
C LEU A 321 -4.97 -5.01 -2.38
N ARG A 322 -4.12 -4.91 -3.40
CA ARG A 322 -4.21 -5.77 -4.58
C ARG A 322 -3.13 -6.82 -4.48
N ALA A 323 -3.37 -8.01 -5.02
CA ALA A 323 -2.29 -8.97 -5.11
C ALA A 323 -1.14 -8.42 -6.01
N ALA A 324 0.09 -8.87 -5.85
CA ALA A 324 1.26 -8.38 -6.60
C ALA A 324 1.54 -9.30 -7.81
N GLY A 325 1.91 -8.76 -8.97
CA GLY A 325 2.43 -9.53 -10.10
C GLY A 325 1.49 -10.52 -10.82
N LEU A 326 0.21 -10.69 -10.41
CA LEU A 326 -0.72 -11.65 -11.06
C LEU A 326 -1.22 -11.19 -12.45
N SER A 327 -0.66 -10.11 -12.98
CA SER A 327 -1.01 -9.63 -14.31
C SER A 327 -0.74 -10.71 -15.38
N ALA A 328 0.28 -11.56 -15.25
CA ALA A 328 0.72 -12.46 -16.32
C ALA A 328 0.35 -13.96 -16.18
N SER A 329 0.16 -14.54 -14.98
CA SER A 329 0.39 -15.99 -14.81
C SER A 329 -0.79 -16.88 -14.37
N MET A 330 -2.01 -16.36 -14.15
CA MET A 330 -3.08 -17.19 -13.58
C MET A 330 -4.35 -17.28 -14.44
N GLY A 331 -4.66 -18.50 -14.88
CA GLY A 331 -5.88 -18.87 -15.56
C GLY A 331 -7.13 -18.66 -14.69
N SER A 332 -8.24 -18.37 -15.37
CA SER A 332 -9.56 -17.96 -14.89
C SER A 332 -10.10 -18.65 -13.62
N PRO A 333 -10.89 -17.94 -12.78
CA PRO A 333 -11.98 -18.54 -12.01
C PRO A 333 -13.21 -18.80 -12.92
N PRO A 334 -14.08 -19.77 -12.58
CA PRO A 334 -15.24 -20.13 -13.38
C PRO A 334 -16.32 -19.04 -13.43
N ALA A 335 -17.02 -18.97 -14.57
CA ALA A 335 -17.92 -17.90 -15.01
C ALA A 335 -19.27 -17.78 -14.27
N TYR A 336 -19.31 -17.92 -12.95
CA TYR A 336 -20.56 -17.95 -12.17
C TYR A 336 -20.61 -16.88 -11.07
N MET A 337 -20.34 -15.62 -11.40
CA MET A 337 -20.56 -14.52 -10.46
C MET A 337 -20.74 -13.18 -11.19
N SER A 338 -21.75 -13.09 -12.06
CA SER A 338 -22.19 -11.82 -12.63
C SER A 338 -23.70 -11.91 -12.87
N SER A 339 -24.49 -11.55 -11.86
CA SER A 339 -25.84 -11.05 -12.12
C SER A 339 -25.70 -9.56 -12.46
N PRO A 340 -26.05 -9.12 -13.67
CA PRO A 340 -26.15 -7.69 -13.96
C PRO A 340 -27.34 -7.11 -13.17
N LEU A 341 -27.11 -6.01 -12.46
CA LEU A 341 -28.21 -5.20 -11.94
C LEU A 341 -29.02 -4.64 -13.12
N PRO A 342 -30.36 -4.63 -13.04
CA PRO A 342 -31.19 -4.07 -14.09
C PRO A 342 -30.99 -2.55 -14.16
N VAL A 343 -30.87 -2.07 -15.39
CA VAL A 343 -30.93 -0.65 -15.73
C VAL A 343 -32.40 -0.23 -15.69
N GLU A 344 -32.74 0.66 -14.76
CA GLU A 344 -33.86 1.60 -14.92
C GLU A 344 -33.30 3.01 -15.00
#